data_AF-A0A2E6EIU9-F1
#
_entry.id   AF-A0A2E6EIU9-F1
#
_cell.length_a   1.000
_cell.length_b   1.000
_cell.length_c   1.000
_cell.angle_alpha   90.00
_cell.angle_beta   90.00
_cell.angle_gamma   90.00
#
_symmetry.space_group_name_H-M   'P 1'
#
loop_
_entity.id
_entity.type
_entity.pdbx_description
1 polymer ?
#
loop_
_entity_poly.entity_id
_entity_poly.type
_entity_poly.pdbx_seq_one_letter_code
_entity_poly.pdbx_strand_id
1 'polypeptide(L)'
;MNRVTGSTALAGLVLAGFEGTTPFSDELNRLNNLGVGGFIVFARNVQDPLQVHGLLAELHSMRATENLLFAVDQEGGRVARLREPLTVWPAMEKLGASADPELATLVGRALASELAALGFNVNFAPVLDVRCTDTTIAIGDRAISEQTAVVSSIGTALIKGIQSAGVMACAKHFPGHGKVAADSHYELPVSPLDEASWRADHLPPFSAAINSGVAAVMTAHVVYPGLNGRCAATLSPAIMTDILRGELGFQGVLFSDDLGMGAITDQGGIGEAAVAAIRAGVDGLLVCRHLDAVEEVVEALHRTADEDPKFATRCQQSLDRLAAAAGKHPPQPLTGDTLDGLLGCAEHQAISARLGALAQGLDPTLGHDDRSQAATRHSADKVPPQDQA
;
A
#
# COMPACT_ATOMS: atom_id res chain seq x y z
N MET A 1 3.40 20.23 25.58
CA MET A 1 4.09 19.03 25.05
C MET A 1 4.46 18.16 26.22
N ASN A 2 3.57 17.24 26.61
CA ASN A 2 3.92 16.20 27.58
C ASN A 2 4.87 15.24 26.87
N ARG A 3 6.09 15.08 27.39
CA ARG A 3 6.96 13.97 26.99
C ARG A 3 6.22 12.68 27.30
N VAL A 4 6.04 11.81 26.32
CA VAL A 4 5.56 10.45 26.53
C VAL A 4 6.71 9.66 27.15
N THR A 5 6.87 9.80 28.46
CA THR A 5 7.76 8.97 29.28
C THR A 5 6.96 7.81 29.84
N GLY A 6 6.84 6.73 29.06
CA GLY A 6 6.24 5.48 29.50
C GLY A 6 6.74 4.33 28.63
N SER A 7 7.07 3.19 29.25
CA SER A 7 7.62 1.99 28.61
C SER A 7 6.65 1.25 27.67
N THR A 8 5.52 1.87 27.30
CA THR A 8 4.54 1.36 26.32
C THR A 8 4.50 2.20 25.04
N ALA A 9 5.23 3.32 24.99
CA ALA A 9 5.15 4.28 23.89
C ALA A 9 5.62 3.74 22.53
N LEU A 10 6.57 2.79 22.52
CA LEU A 10 7.17 2.31 21.28
C LEU A 10 6.31 1.28 20.55
N ALA A 11 5.31 0.69 21.21
CA ALA A 11 4.28 -0.10 20.53
C ALA A 11 3.54 0.73 19.48
N GLY A 12 3.41 2.05 19.70
CA GLY A 12 2.85 2.99 18.73
C GLY A 12 3.54 3.02 17.37
N LEU A 13 4.76 2.46 17.25
CA LEU A 13 5.47 2.29 15.98
C LEU A 13 4.98 1.10 15.16
N VAL A 14 4.17 0.20 15.74
CA VAL A 14 3.74 -1.05 15.10
C VAL A 14 2.32 -0.94 14.57
N LEU A 15 2.12 -1.40 13.33
CA LEU A 15 0.81 -1.73 12.77
C LEU A 15 0.66 -3.25 12.77
N ALA A 16 -0.26 -3.75 13.60
CA ALA A 16 -0.39 -5.17 13.87
C ALA A 16 -1.44 -5.83 12.95
N GLY A 17 -1.10 -7.01 12.43
CA GLY A 17 -2.10 -7.97 11.98
C GLY A 17 -2.73 -8.71 13.17
N PHE A 18 -3.86 -9.37 12.94
CA PHE A 18 -4.54 -10.16 13.97
C PHE A 18 -5.32 -11.31 13.33
N GLU A 19 -5.79 -12.26 14.14
CA GLU A 19 -6.64 -13.38 13.73
C GLU A 19 -8.12 -13.15 14.04
N GLY A 20 -8.98 -13.77 13.21
CA GLY A 20 -10.43 -13.78 13.39
C GLY A 20 -11.14 -12.48 12.98
N THR A 21 -12.46 -12.49 13.15
CA THR A 21 -13.40 -11.48 12.61
C THR A 21 -14.22 -10.79 13.70
N THR A 22 -13.88 -10.97 14.97
CA THR A 22 -14.67 -10.42 16.09
C THR A 22 -13.82 -9.52 16.99
N PRO A 23 -14.39 -8.42 17.51
CA PRO A 23 -13.67 -7.36 18.23
C PRO A 23 -13.15 -7.71 19.64
N PHE A 24 -13.28 -8.94 20.13
CA PHE A 24 -12.95 -9.31 21.52
C PHE A 24 -12.14 -10.60 21.66
N SER A 25 -11.27 -10.92 20.71
CA SER A 25 -10.29 -11.99 20.94
C SER A 25 -9.29 -11.55 22.01
N ASP A 26 -8.77 -12.52 22.78
CA ASP A 26 -7.69 -12.27 23.73
C ASP A 26 -6.48 -11.62 23.05
N GLU A 27 -6.21 -12.00 21.79
CA GLU A 27 -5.16 -11.41 20.96
C GLU A 27 -5.40 -9.92 20.70
N LEU A 28 -6.58 -9.53 20.20
CA LEU A 28 -6.91 -8.14 19.91
C LEU A 28 -6.90 -7.28 21.17
N ASN A 29 -7.42 -7.80 22.29
CA ASN A 29 -7.36 -7.11 23.58
C ASN A 29 -5.91 -6.86 24.02
N ARG A 30 -5.03 -7.85 23.88
CA ARG A 30 -3.60 -7.71 24.21
C ARG A 30 -2.89 -6.72 23.29
N LEU A 31 -3.09 -6.81 21.97
CA LEU A 31 -2.55 -5.83 21.00
C LEU A 31 -3.03 -4.42 21.31
N ASN A 32 -4.32 -4.27 21.62
CA ASN A 32 -4.90 -2.99 21.95
C ASN A 32 -4.31 -2.40 23.25
N ASN A 33 -4.17 -3.23 24.29
CA ASN A 33 -3.59 -2.85 25.57
C ASN A 33 -2.08 -2.59 25.50
N LEU A 34 -1.37 -3.23 24.57
CA LEU A 34 0.04 -2.96 24.30
C LEU A 34 0.23 -1.54 23.73
N GLY A 35 -0.81 -0.95 23.14
CA GLY A 35 -0.77 0.39 22.58
C GLY A 35 -0.19 0.45 21.17
N VAL A 36 -0.43 -0.58 20.34
CA VAL A 36 0.00 -0.59 18.93
C VAL A 36 -0.53 0.63 18.18
N GLY A 37 0.22 1.20 17.24
CA GLY A 37 -0.19 2.41 16.50
C GLY A 37 -1.39 2.21 15.59
N GLY A 38 -1.67 0.97 15.21
CA GLY A 38 -2.79 0.64 14.35
C GLY A 38 -2.91 -0.85 14.03
N PHE A 39 -3.87 -1.16 13.17
CA PHE A 39 -4.20 -2.50 12.74
C PHE A 39 -4.28 -2.58 11.22
N ILE A 40 -3.80 -3.68 10.64
CA ILE A 40 -3.96 -4.01 9.22
C ILE A 40 -4.93 -5.18 9.07
N VAL A 41 -5.94 -5.00 8.22
CA VAL A 41 -6.98 -5.99 7.93
C VAL A 41 -6.58 -6.87 6.75
N PHE A 42 -6.65 -8.18 6.95
CA PHE A 42 -6.44 -9.21 5.93
C PHE A 42 -7.72 -9.97 5.63
N ALA A 43 -7.69 -10.83 4.59
CA ALA A 43 -8.84 -11.66 4.20
C ALA A 43 -9.35 -12.54 5.34
N ARG A 44 -8.47 -12.99 6.25
CA ARG A 44 -8.82 -13.76 7.46
C ARG A 44 -9.66 -12.97 8.48
N ASN A 45 -9.75 -11.65 8.33
CA ASN A 45 -10.52 -10.77 9.21
C ASN A 45 -11.84 -10.29 8.58
N VAL A 46 -12.11 -10.69 7.34
CA VAL A 46 -13.26 -10.22 6.56
C VAL A 46 -14.25 -11.36 6.36
N GLN A 47 -15.39 -11.29 7.05
CA GLN A 47 -16.59 -12.06 6.69
C GLN A 47 -17.40 -11.32 5.63
N ASP A 48 -17.66 -10.05 5.92
CA ASP A 48 -18.30 -9.10 5.01
C ASP A 48 -17.94 -7.67 5.42
N PRO A 49 -18.16 -6.67 4.55
CA PRO A 49 -17.82 -5.27 4.84
C PRO A 49 -18.51 -4.67 6.07
N LEU A 50 -19.77 -5.00 6.34
CA LEU A 50 -20.49 -4.43 7.50
C LEU A 50 -19.95 -5.00 8.81
N GLN A 51 -19.57 -6.29 8.83
CA GLN A 51 -18.84 -6.88 9.96
C GLN A 51 -17.53 -6.15 10.21
N VAL A 52 -16.76 -5.83 9.15
CA VAL A 52 -15.48 -5.09 9.29
C VAL A 52 -15.72 -3.69 9.83
N HIS A 53 -16.76 -2.99 9.36
CA HIS A 53 -17.14 -1.68 9.90
C HIS A 53 -17.38 -1.73 11.42
N GLY A 54 -18.15 -2.71 11.90
CA GLY A 54 -18.37 -2.91 13.33
C GLY A 54 -17.07 -3.21 14.09
N LEU A 55 -16.23 -4.10 13.57
CA LEU A 55 -14.92 -4.44 14.15
C LEU A 55 -14.02 -3.21 14.32
N LEU A 56 -13.89 -2.37 13.27
CA LEU A 56 -13.06 -1.17 13.33
C LEU A 56 -13.64 -0.11 14.28
N ALA A 57 -14.97 0.07 14.28
CA ALA A 57 -15.65 0.99 15.19
C ALA A 57 -15.41 0.61 16.65
N GLU A 58 -15.49 -0.69 16.97
CA GLU A 58 -15.24 -1.19 18.33
C GLU A 58 -13.77 -1.03 18.74
N LEU A 59 -12.81 -1.41 17.88
CA LEU A 59 -11.38 -1.16 18.13
C LEU A 59 -11.08 0.32 18.37
N HIS A 60 -11.67 1.20 17.57
CA HIS A 60 -11.50 2.64 17.75
C HIS A 60 -12.12 3.13 19.07
N SER A 61 -13.30 2.63 19.44
CA SER A 61 -13.99 3.04 20.68
C SER A 61 -13.19 2.74 21.95
N MET A 62 -12.40 1.67 21.95
CA MET A 62 -11.55 1.29 23.09
C MET A 62 -10.36 2.25 23.30
N ARG A 63 -9.94 2.97 22.26
CA ARG A 63 -8.89 4.00 22.33
C ARG A 63 -9.34 5.30 21.66
N ALA A 64 -10.55 5.76 21.97
CA ALA A 64 -11.21 6.89 21.29
C ALA A 64 -10.46 8.23 21.36
N THR A 65 -9.49 8.38 22.28
CA THR A 65 -8.63 9.57 22.36
C THR A 65 -7.42 9.51 21.43
N GLU A 66 -7.21 8.39 20.75
CA GLU A 66 -6.09 8.14 19.84
C GLU A 66 -6.57 8.06 18.40
N ASN A 67 -5.80 8.64 17.47
CA ASN A 67 -6.04 8.47 16.04
C ASN A 67 -5.34 7.19 15.59
N LEU A 68 -6.07 6.07 15.62
CA LEU A 68 -5.53 4.78 15.19
C LEU A 68 -5.43 4.71 13.67
N LEU A 69 -4.42 3.97 13.22
CA LEU A 69 -4.27 3.64 11.80
C LEU A 69 -4.99 2.32 11.52
N PHE A 70 -6.06 2.37 10.75
CA PHE A 70 -6.75 1.20 10.22
C PHE A 70 -6.40 1.07 8.73
N ALA A 71 -5.62 0.03 8.43
CA ALA A 71 -5.01 -0.19 7.14
C ALA A 71 -5.56 -1.42 6.43
N VAL A 72 -5.51 -1.40 5.09
CA VAL A 72 -5.88 -2.53 4.24
C VAL A 72 -5.11 -2.47 2.91
N ASP A 73 -4.87 -3.62 2.30
CA ASP A 73 -4.47 -3.72 0.90
C ASP A 73 -5.70 -3.81 0.00
N GLN A 74 -6.27 -2.67 -0.35
CA GLN A 74 -7.39 -2.59 -1.29
C GLN A 74 -6.89 -1.95 -2.60
N GLU A 75 -6.13 -2.73 -3.38
CA GLU A 75 -5.54 -2.28 -4.65
C GLU A 75 -6.54 -2.40 -5.80
N GLY A 76 -7.39 -3.42 -5.78
CA GLY A 76 -8.18 -3.87 -6.93
C GLY A 76 -7.63 -5.16 -7.53
N GLY A 77 -8.37 -5.74 -8.47
CA GLY A 77 -8.05 -7.04 -9.06
C GLY A 77 -7.90 -8.14 -8.00
N ARG A 78 -6.81 -8.89 -8.07
CA ARG A 78 -6.55 -10.01 -7.14
C ARG A 78 -6.16 -9.57 -5.72
N VAL A 79 -5.68 -8.34 -5.53
CA VAL A 79 -5.33 -7.80 -4.21
C VAL A 79 -6.43 -6.83 -3.77
N ALA A 80 -7.54 -7.42 -3.33
CA ALA A 80 -8.68 -6.74 -2.75
C ALA A 80 -9.19 -7.58 -1.58
N ARG A 81 -9.13 -7.05 -0.36
CA ARG A 81 -9.59 -7.75 0.86
C ARG A 81 -11.10 -7.67 0.99
N LEU A 82 -11.67 -6.53 0.63
CA LEU A 82 -13.10 -6.27 0.66
C LEU A 82 -13.65 -6.41 -0.77
N ARG A 83 -14.76 -7.12 -0.91
CA ARG A 83 -15.49 -7.32 -2.18
C ARG A 83 -16.96 -6.95 -1.96
N GLU A 84 -17.88 -7.59 -2.66
CA GLU A 84 -19.32 -7.35 -2.53
C GLU A 84 -19.77 -7.28 -1.05
N PRO A 85 -20.64 -6.31 -0.70
CA PRO A 85 -21.32 -5.33 -1.57
C PRO A 85 -20.47 -4.13 -2.03
N LEU A 86 -19.19 -4.00 -1.66
CA LEU A 86 -18.34 -2.93 -2.20
C LEU A 86 -18.15 -3.07 -3.70
N THR A 87 -17.78 -1.97 -4.34
CA THR A 87 -17.43 -1.96 -5.74
C THR A 87 -16.21 -2.84 -6.00
N VAL A 88 -16.35 -3.83 -6.88
CA VAL A 88 -15.24 -4.70 -7.30
C VAL A 88 -14.46 -3.98 -8.40
N TRP A 89 -13.22 -3.60 -8.09
CA TRP A 89 -12.35 -2.88 -9.02
C TRP A 89 -11.49 -3.84 -9.86
N PRO A 90 -11.37 -3.63 -11.18
CA PRO A 90 -10.42 -4.34 -12.04
C PRO A 90 -8.96 -4.21 -11.56
N ALA A 91 -8.09 -5.09 -12.07
CA ALA A 91 -6.64 -4.97 -11.84
C ALA A 91 -6.10 -3.63 -12.37
N MET A 92 -5.12 -3.05 -11.66
CA MET A 92 -4.61 -1.71 -11.95
C MET A 92 -3.91 -1.60 -13.32
N GLU A 93 -3.47 -2.71 -13.91
CA GLU A 93 -3.02 -2.75 -15.31
C GLU A 93 -4.09 -2.19 -16.26
N LYS A 94 -5.38 -2.44 -16.00
CA LYS A 94 -6.48 -1.95 -16.83
C LYS A 94 -6.59 -0.43 -16.76
N LEU A 95 -6.25 0.15 -15.61
CA LEU A 95 -6.22 1.59 -15.42
C LEU A 95 -4.99 2.21 -16.08
N GLY A 96 -3.85 1.52 -16.12
CA GLY A 96 -2.72 1.96 -16.93
C GLY A 96 -3.01 1.88 -18.43
N ALA A 97 -3.75 0.85 -18.88
CA ALA A 97 -4.13 0.71 -20.28
C ALA A 97 -5.10 1.79 -20.77
N SER A 98 -5.91 2.40 -19.88
CA SER A 98 -6.74 3.55 -20.25
C SER A 98 -5.92 4.82 -20.50
N ALA A 99 -4.73 4.92 -19.89
CA ALA A 99 -3.88 6.11 -19.90
C ALA A 99 -4.64 7.41 -19.56
N ASP A 100 -5.69 7.32 -18.74
CA ASP A 100 -6.60 8.41 -18.38
C ASP A 100 -6.43 8.79 -16.89
N PRO A 101 -5.68 9.87 -16.57
CA PRO A 101 -5.48 10.32 -15.19
C PRO A 101 -6.77 10.83 -14.51
N GLU A 102 -7.75 11.31 -15.28
CA GLU A 102 -9.03 11.75 -14.69
C GLU A 102 -9.80 10.52 -14.21
N LEU A 103 -9.87 9.47 -15.03
CA LEU A 103 -10.44 8.19 -14.61
C LEU A 103 -9.69 7.61 -13.40
N ALA A 104 -8.37 7.69 -13.37
CA ALA A 104 -7.58 7.22 -12.22
C ALA A 104 -7.90 7.99 -10.92
N THR A 105 -8.13 9.29 -11.02
CA THR A 105 -8.57 10.10 -9.88
C THR A 105 -9.97 9.68 -9.41
N LEU A 106 -10.90 9.42 -10.33
CA LEU A 106 -12.25 8.96 -10.02
C LEU A 106 -12.24 7.58 -9.35
N VAL A 107 -11.46 6.63 -9.90
CA VAL A 107 -11.29 5.29 -9.32
C VAL A 107 -10.72 5.39 -7.90
N GLY A 108 -9.66 6.19 -7.71
CA GLY A 108 -9.05 6.37 -6.39
C GLY A 108 -10.01 6.94 -5.37
N ARG A 109 -10.78 7.97 -5.75
CA ARG A 109 -11.77 8.58 -4.87
C ARG A 109 -12.89 7.60 -4.52
N ALA A 110 -13.48 6.95 -5.52
CA ALA A 110 -14.60 6.02 -5.31
C ALA A 110 -14.20 4.84 -4.41
N LEU A 111 -13.05 4.22 -4.70
CA LEU A 111 -12.48 3.14 -3.89
C LEU A 111 -12.25 3.59 -2.44
N ALA A 112 -11.59 4.73 -2.25
CA ALA A 112 -11.25 5.22 -0.92
C ALA A 112 -12.46 5.76 -0.13
N SER A 113 -13.50 6.26 -0.80
CA SER A 113 -14.76 6.67 -0.13
C SER A 113 -15.45 5.48 0.54
N GLU A 114 -15.48 4.31 -0.12
CA GLU A 114 -16.04 3.10 0.50
C GLU A 114 -15.18 2.64 1.69
N LEU A 115 -13.85 2.72 1.58
CA LEU A 115 -12.94 2.41 2.69
C LEU A 115 -13.12 3.36 3.88
N ALA A 116 -13.17 4.67 3.63
CA ALA A 116 -13.38 5.69 4.66
C ALA A 116 -14.69 5.46 5.41
N ALA A 117 -15.76 5.11 4.69
CA ALA A 117 -17.07 4.83 5.27
C ALA A 117 -17.06 3.61 6.20
N LEU A 118 -16.23 2.61 5.92
CA LEU A 118 -16.02 1.47 6.81
C LEU A 118 -15.12 1.80 8.01
N GLY A 119 -14.41 2.94 8.00
CA GLY A 119 -13.52 3.39 9.07
C GLY A 119 -12.02 3.19 8.79
N PHE A 120 -11.65 2.76 7.59
CA PHE A 120 -10.24 2.74 7.19
C PHE A 120 -9.72 4.15 6.93
N ASN A 121 -8.49 4.42 7.33
CA ASN A 121 -7.80 5.68 7.06
C ASN A 121 -6.42 5.48 6.42
N VAL A 122 -6.01 4.24 6.14
CA VAL A 122 -4.85 3.90 5.32
C VAL A 122 -5.25 2.86 4.28
N ASN A 123 -4.94 3.14 3.02
CA ASN A 123 -4.93 2.12 1.98
C ASN A 123 -3.50 1.94 1.51
N PHE A 124 -2.99 0.70 1.57
CA PHE A 124 -1.69 0.35 1.03
C PHE A 124 -1.76 0.23 -0.49
N ALA A 125 -2.03 1.36 -1.14
CA ALA A 125 -2.13 1.53 -2.58
C ALA A 125 -1.77 2.99 -2.94
N PRO A 126 -1.23 3.25 -4.14
CA PRO A 126 -1.07 2.32 -5.25
C PRO A 126 0.29 1.62 -5.34
N VAL A 127 0.32 0.53 -6.11
CA VAL A 127 1.56 -0.08 -6.60
C VAL A 127 2.16 0.78 -7.71
N LEU A 128 3.36 1.31 -7.49
CA LEU A 128 4.15 2.13 -8.42
C LEU A 128 5.34 1.36 -9.02
N ASP A 129 5.37 0.04 -8.83
CA ASP A 129 6.35 -0.81 -9.48
C ASP A 129 6.15 -0.79 -11.00
N VAL A 130 7.21 -0.46 -11.74
CA VAL A 130 7.22 -0.54 -13.21
C VAL A 130 7.44 -1.98 -13.63
N ARG A 131 6.46 -2.57 -14.32
CA ARG A 131 6.56 -3.95 -14.81
C ARG A 131 7.63 -4.08 -15.89
N CYS A 132 8.32 -5.21 -15.90
CA CYS A 132 9.36 -5.61 -16.83
C CYS A 132 9.04 -7.02 -17.35
N THR A 133 9.78 -7.48 -18.36
CA THR A 133 9.59 -8.82 -18.97
C THR A 133 9.70 -9.96 -17.95
N ASP A 134 10.59 -9.83 -16.95
CA ASP A 134 10.84 -10.86 -15.93
C ASP A 134 10.15 -10.57 -14.59
N THR A 135 9.15 -9.69 -14.56
CA THR A 135 8.40 -9.38 -13.34
C THR A 135 7.66 -10.61 -12.83
N THR A 136 7.85 -10.94 -11.55
CA THR A 136 7.14 -12.06 -10.92
C THR A 136 5.63 -11.82 -10.84
N ILE A 137 4.90 -12.92 -10.64
CA ILE A 137 3.47 -12.87 -10.31
C ILE A 137 3.19 -12.17 -8.98
N ALA A 138 4.20 -11.90 -8.13
CA ALA A 138 3.99 -11.09 -6.94
C ALA A 138 3.51 -9.69 -7.32
N ILE A 139 4.06 -9.08 -8.38
CA ILE A 139 3.59 -7.81 -8.95
C ILE A 139 2.59 -8.05 -10.09
N GLY A 140 3.02 -8.62 -11.22
CA GLY A 140 2.15 -8.98 -12.36
C GLY A 140 1.16 -7.87 -12.77
N ASP A 141 -0.14 -8.19 -12.71
CA ASP A 141 -1.28 -7.32 -13.06
C ASP A 141 -1.61 -6.24 -12.01
N ARG A 142 -0.93 -6.25 -10.85
CA ARG A 142 -0.98 -5.15 -9.86
C ARG A 142 -0.25 -3.91 -10.35
N ALA A 143 0.79 -4.09 -11.17
CA ALA A 143 1.49 -2.96 -11.77
C ALA A 143 0.55 -2.23 -12.75
N ILE A 144 0.61 -0.91 -12.70
CA ILE A 144 -0.16 -0.05 -13.59
C ILE A 144 0.28 -0.24 -15.05
N SER A 145 1.59 -0.28 -15.30
CA SER A 145 2.12 -0.36 -16.66
C SER A 145 3.58 -0.82 -16.66
N GLU A 146 4.07 -1.14 -17.85
CA GLU A 146 5.50 -1.30 -18.16
C GLU A 146 6.17 0.04 -18.52
N GLN A 147 5.38 1.10 -18.74
CA GLN A 147 5.89 2.41 -19.11
C GLN A 147 5.99 3.34 -17.90
N THR A 148 7.21 3.73 -17.53
CA THR A 148 7.50 4.62 -16.40
C THR A 148 6.65 5.89 -16.38
N ALA A 149 6.43 6.52 -17.54
CA ALA A 149 5.60 7.73 -17.64
C ALA A 149 4.13 7.47 -17.32
N VAL A 150 3.58 6.32 -17.74
CA VAL A 150 2.19 5.92 -17.44
C VAL A 150 2.05 5.62 -15.96
N VAL A 151 2.97 4.86 -15.36
CA VAL A 151 2.96 4.58 -13.91
C VAL A 151 3.04 5.87 -13.11
N SER A 152 3.91 6.81 -13.51
CA SER A 152 4.05 8.11 -12.85
C SER A 152 2.75 8.93 -12.91
N SER A 153 2.14 9.02 -14.09
CA SER A 153 0.93 9.84 -14.32
C SER A 153 -0.30 9.25 -13.64
N ILE A 154 -0.60 7.97 -13.91
CA ILE A 154 -1.77 7.27 -13.38
C ILE A 154 -1.64 7.02 -11.87
N GLY A 155 -0.46 6.63 -11.40
CA GLY A 155 -0.20 6.43 -9.97
C GLY A 155 -0.39 7.71 -9.16
N THR A 156 0.12 8.84 -9.66
CA THR A 156 -0.08 10.16 -9.04
C THR A 156 -1.55 10.56 -9.00
N ALA A 157 -2.30 10.33 -10.08
CA ALA A 157 -3.73 10.61 -10.12
C ALA A 157 -4.52 9.73 -9.14
N LEU A 158 -4.17 8.44 -9.05
CA LEU A 158 -4.79 7.51 -8.12
C LEU A 158 -4.53 7.90 -6.65
N ILE A 159 -3.30 8.33 -6.33
CA ILE A 159 -2.94 8.91 -5.02
C ILE A 159 -3.82 10.12 -4.69
N LYS A 160 -3.98 11.06 -5.62
CA LYS A 160 -4.84 12.24 -5.43
C LYS A 160 -6.29 11.84 -5.18
N GLY A 161 -6.80 10.85 -5.92
CA GLY A 161 -8.13 10.28 -5.73
C GLY A 161 -8.31 9.74 -4.30
N ILE A 162 -7.43 8.82 -3.89
CA ILE A 162 -7.47 8.18 -2.56
C ILE A 162 -7.43 9.23 -1.44
N GLN A 163 -6.46 10.15 -1.50
CA GLN A 163 -6.28 11.17 -0.47
C GLN A 163 -7.44 12.17 -0.43
N SER A 164 -8.11 12.42 -1.55
CA SER A 164 -9.29 13.31 -1.58
C SER A 164 -10.51 12.76 -0.84
N ALA A 165 -10.55 11.44 -0.58
CA ALA A 165 -11.57 10.80 0.24
C ALA A 165 -11.18 10.70 1.74
N GLY A 166 -10.08 11.33 2.14
CA GLY A 166 -9.61 11.34 3.53
C GLY A 166 -8.73 10.15 3.92
N VAL A 167 -8.50 9.18 3.02
CA VAL A 167 -7.66 8.00 3.27
C VAL A 167 -6.21 8.26 2.86
N MET A 168 -5.24 7.83 3.67
CA MET A 168 -3.83 7.88 3.29
C MET A 168 -3.55 6.92 2.14
N ALA A 169 -3.05 7.45 1.02
CA ALA A 169 -2.43 6.65 -0.02
C ALA A 169 -1.00 6.29 0.39
N CYS A 170 -0.57 5.08 0.03
CA CYS A 170 0.77 4.57 0.30
C CYS A 170 1.39 4.03 -1.00
N ALA A 171 2.35 4.77 -1.55
CA ALA A 171 3.07 4.36 -2.75
C ALA A 171 4.00 3.17 -2.43
N LYS A 172 3.92 2.09 -3.20
CA LYS A 172 4.69 0.85 -2.93
C LYS A 172 5.18 0.13 -4.19
N HIS A 173 6.24 -0.67 -4.15
CA HIS A 173 7.10 -0.97 -3.01
C HIS A 173 8.48 -0.34 -3.25
N PHE A 174 8.82 0.71 -2.50
CA PHE A 174 10.04 1.49 -2.73
C PHE A 174 11.30 0.66 -2.40
N PRO A 175 12.34 0.65 -3.26
CA PRO A 175 12.55 1.52 -4.43
C PRO A 175 12.12 0.93 -5.79
N GLY A 176 11.35 -0.16 -5.82
CA GLY A 176 10.73 -0.71 -7.02
C GLY A 176 10.93 -2.22 -7.15
N HIS A 177 9.88 -3.00 -6.96
CA HIS A 177 9.86 -4.47 -6.99
C HIS A 177 9.67 -5.05 -8.41
N GLY A 178 9.50 -4.20 -9.42
CA GLY A 178 9.14 -4.62 -10.78
C GLY A 178 10.16 -5.54 -11.45
N LYS A 179 11.46 -5.32 -11.27
CA LYS A 179 12.52 -6.15 -11.88
C LYS A 179 13.15 -7.08 -10.86
N VAL A 180 12.34 -7.97 -10.32
CA VAL A 180 12.75 -8.98 -9.35
C VAL A 180 12.15 -10.31 -9.80
N ALA A 181 13.01 -11.34 -9.94
CA ALA A 181 12.64 -12.66 -10.45
C ALA A 181 12.23 -13.67 -9.36
N ALA A 182 12.56 -13.39 -8.09
CA ALA A 182 12.20 -14.22 -6.94
C ALA A 182 11.05 -13.59 -6.14
N ASP A 183 10.20 -14.44 -5.57
CA ASP A 183 9.13 -13.99 -4.67
C ASP A 183 9.71 -13.74 -3.27
N SER A 184 9.53 -12.51 -2.76
CA SER A 184 10.03 -12.05 -1.47
C SER A 184 9.48 -12.81 -0.27
N HIS A 185 8.42 -13.61 -0.46
CA HIS A 185 7.86 -14.45 0.57
C HIS A 185 8.75 -15.67 0.94
N TYR A 186 9.69 -16.09 0.07
CA TYR A 186 10.46 -17.34 0.25
C TYR A 186 11.97 -17.13 0.35
N GLU A 187 12.55 -16.17 -0.37
CA GLU A 187 13.97 -15.82 -0.32
C GLU A 187 14.12 -14.29 -0.41
N LEU A 188 15.24 -13.73 0.09
CA LEU A 188 15.55 -12.31 -0.10
C LEU A 188 15.81 -12.04 -1.59
N PRO A 189 14.89 -11.37 -2.30
CA PRO A 189 15.05 -11.15 -3.72
C PRO A 189 16.17 -10.15 -3.98
N VAL A 190 16.89 -10.35 -5.07
CA VAL A 190 17.94 -9.45 -5.52
C VAL A 190 17.51 -8.83 -6.84
N SER A 191 17.46 -7.50 -6.92
CA SER A 191 17.24 -6.81 -8.18
C SER A 191 18.54 -6.78 -8.99
N PRO A 192 18.52 -7.14 -10.29
CA PRO A 192 19.70 -7.11 -11.15
C PRO A 192 19.97 -5.71 -11.74
N LEU A 193 19.21 -4.68 -11.34
CA LEU A 193 19.36 -3.32 -11.84
C LEU A 193 20.67 -2.66 -11.38
N ASP A 194 21.36 -2.02 -12.31
CA ASP A 194 22.34 -1.00 -11.97
C ASP A 194 21.65 0.31 -11.56
N GLU A 195 22.40 1.20 -10.90
CA GLU A 195 21.86 2.47 -10.41
C GLU A 195 21.31 3.35 -11.54
N ALA A 196 21.97 3.39 -12.71
CA ALA A 196 21.58 4.25 -13.82
C ALA A 196 20.22 3.83 -14.39
N SER A 197 20.04 2.53 -14.63
CA SER A 197 18.79 1.94 -15.11
C SER A 197 17.67 2.10 -14.09
N TRP A 198 17.98 1.86 -12.80
CA TRP A 198 17.01 2.08 -11.73
C TRP A 198 16.54 3.54 -11.64
N ARG A 199 17.47 4.50 -11.70
CA ARG A 199 17.15 5.94 -11.69
C ARG A 199 16.32 6.36 -12.89
N ALA A 200 16.58 5.78 -14.06
CA ALA A 200 15.84 6.09 -15.28
C ALA A 200 14.41 5.54 -15.25
N ASP A 201 14.22 4.31 -14.78
CA ASP A 201 12.97 3.58 -15.01
C ASP A 201 12.10 3.42 -13.76
N HIS A 202 12.70 3.24 -12.57
CA HIS A 202 11.98 2.84 -11.35
C HIS A 202 11.87 3.95 -10.29
N LEU A 203 12.83 4.89 -10.26
CA LEU A 203 12.76 6.06 -9.39
C LEU A 203 11.65 7.09 -9.77
N PRO A 204 11.39 7.38 -11.06
CA PRO A 204 10.49 8.48 -11.43
C PRO A 204 9.05 8.37 -10.89
N PRO A 205 8.39 7.20 -10.85
CA PRO A 205 7.04 7.10 -10.29
C PRO A 205 6.97 7.51 -8.81
N PHE A 206 7.96 7.13 -8.01
CA PHE A 206 8.04 7.52 -6.60
C PHE A 206 8.38 9.01 -6.45
N SER A 207 9.29 9.54 -7.28
CA SER A 207 9.56 10.98 -7.31
C SER A 207 8.30 11.78 -7.65
N ALA A 208 7.53 11.35 -8.65
CA ALA A 208 6.25 11.97 -9.01
C ALA A 208 5.23 11.90 -7.87
N ALA A 209 5.10 10.74 -7.20
CA ALA A 209 4.22 10.56 -6.06
C ALA A 209 4.59 11.50 -4.89
N ILE A 210 5.87 11.60 -4.54
CA ILE A 210 6.37 12.47 -3.48
C ILE A 210 6.11 13.95 -3.82
N ASN A 211 6.43 14.36 -5.05
CA ASN A 211 6.16 15.72 -5.53
C ASN A 211 4.66 16.06 -5.56
N SER A 212 3.80 15.05 -5.67
CA SER A 212 2.34 15.21 -5.61
C SER A 212 1.76 15.21 -4.19
N GLY A 213 2.60 15.01 -3.17
CA GLY A 213 2.20 14.99 -1.77
C GLY A 213 1.58 13.67 -1.31
N VAL A 214 2.13 12.53 -1.75
CA VAL A 214 1.73 11.23 -1.19
C VAL A 214 1.98 11.19 0.32
N ALA A 215 1.01 10.68 1.08
CA ALA A 215 1.03 10.67 2.54
C ALA A 215 2.01 9.63 3.09
N ALA A 216 2.12 8.49 2.41
CA ALA A 216 2.96 7.38 2.83
C ALA A 216 3.69 6.70 1.68
N VAL A 217 4.80 6.05 2.01
CA VAL A 217 5.55 5.14 1.12
C VAL A 217 5.78 3.84 1.89
N MET A 218 5.65 2.70 1.21
CA MET A 218 6.00 1.39 1.77
C MET A 218 7.30 0.89 1.14
N THR A 219 8.22 0.37 1.96
CA THR A 219 9.49 -0.20 1.50
C THR A 219 9.30 -1.59 0.88
N ALA A 220 10.34 -2.09 0.21
CA ALA A 220 10.42 -3.47 -0.27
C ALA A 220 11.54 -4.24 0.43
N HIS A 221 11.30 -5.52 0.75
CA HIS A 221 12.33 -6.42 1.24
C HIS A 221 13.16 -7.00 0.10
N VAL A 222 13.79 -6.13 -0.69
CA VAL A 222 14.59 -6.49 -1.89
C VAL A 222 16.00 -5.91 -1.75
N VAL A 223 17.02 -6.68 -2.13
CA VAL A 223 18.42 -6.23 -2.19
C VAL A 223 18.69 -5.57 -3.54
N TYR A 224 19.34 -4.41 -3.54
CA TYR A 224 19.73 -3.68 -4.75
C TYR A 224 21.24 -3.48 -4.76
N PRO A 225 22.04 -4.42 -5.26
CA PRO A 225 23.50 -4.33 -5.21
C PRO A 225 24.07 -3.05 -5.79
N GLY A 226 23.42 -2.50 -6.83
CA GLY A 226 23.78 -1.21 -7.42
C GLY A 226 23.52 0.01 -6.53
N LEU A 227 22.73 -0.09 -5.46
CA LEU A 227 22.34 1.02 -4.58
C LEU A 227 22.83 0.85 -3.13
N ASN A 228 22.67 -0.34 -2.55
CA ASN A 228 22.87 -0.59 -1.12
C ASN A 228 23.77 -1.79 -0.80
N GLY A 229 24.38 -2.41 -1.80
CA GLY A 229 25.22 -3.58 -1.60
C GLY A 229 24.43 -4.86 -1.30
N ARG A 230 24.25 -5.22 -0.02
CA ARG A 230 23.83 -6.59 0.36
C ARG A 230 22.61 -6.72 1.27
N CYS A 231 22.12 -5.64 1.90
CA CYS A 231 20.94 -5.72 2.75
C CYS A 231 19.65 -5.45 1.97
N ALA A 232 18.49 -5.81 2.53
CA ALA A 232 17.20 -5.41 1.98
C ALA A 232 17.06 -3.87 2.01
N ALA A 233 16.32 -3.31 1.05
CA ALA A 233 16.11 -1.87 0.98
C ALA A 233 15.47 -1.32 2.26
N THR A 234 14.51 -2.02 2.84
CA THR A 234 13.90 -1.71 4.16
C THR A 234 14.92 -1.44 5.26
N LEU A 235 16.08 -2.11 5.22
CA LEU A 235 17.14 -2.03 6.24
C LEU A 235 18.31 -1.13 5.82
N SER A 236 18.19 -0.41 4.70
CA SER A 236 19.28 0.37 4.11
C SER A 236 19.15 1.87 4.38
N PRO A 237 20.01 2.49 5.21
CA PRO A 237 20.07 3.94 5.35
C PRO A 237 20.35 4.65 4.02
N ALA A 238 21.15 4.06 3.14
CA ALA A 238 21.46 4.63 1.82
C ALA A 238 20.19 4.79 0.97
N ILE A 239 19.24 3.86 1.04
CA ILE A 239 18.00 3.94 0.28
C ILE A 239 16.94 4.74 1.05
N MET A 240 16.72 4.41 2.31
CA MET A 240 15.60 4.96 3.09
C MET A 240 15.87 6.36 3.63
N THR A 241 17.11 6.69 3.97
CA THR A 241 17.48 8.02 4.44
C THR A 241 18.10 8.84 3.31
N ASP A 242 19.21 8.40 2.72
CA ASP A 242 19.97 9.27 1.81
C ASP A 242 19.22 9.55 0.50
N ILE A 243 18.63 8.52 -0.12
CA ILE A 243 17.83 8.69 -1.34
C ILE A 243 16.42 9.19 -1.01
N LEU A 244 15.62 8.44 -0.23
CA LEU A 244 14.20 8.76 -0.07
C LEU A 244 13.95 10.05 0.73
N ARG A 245 14.62 10.22 1.88
CA ARG A 245 14.45 11.43 2.72
C ARG A 245 15.35 12.58 2.27
N GLY A 246 16.58 12.28 1.83
CA GLY A 246 17.58 13.25 1.42
C GLY A 246 17.34 13.75 -0.01
N GLU A 247 17.58 12.90 -1.01
CA GLU A 247 17.49 13.24 -2.43
C GLU A 247 16.06 13.60 -2.86
N LEU A 248 15.08 12.74 -2.55
CA LEU A 248 13.68 12.96 -2.95
C LEU A 248 12.91 13.86 -1.98
N GLY A 249 13.47 14.17 -0.81
CA GLY A 249 12.87 15.08 0.17
C GLY A 249 11.57 14.56 0.80
N PHE A 250 11.27 13.25 0.77
CA PHE A 250 10.02 12.72 1.30
C PHE A 250 9.87 13.05 2.79
N GLN A 251 8.72 13.61 3.21
CA GLN A 251 8.44 13.95 4.61
C GLN A 251 7.23 13.19 5.22
N GLY A 252 6.55 12.36 4.42
CA GLY A 252 5.40 11.56 4.88
C GLY A 252 5.82 10.36 5.74
N VAL A 253 4.93 9.40 5.97
CA VAL A 253 5.23 8.19 6.75
C VAL A 253 5.92 7.14 5.88
N LEU A 254 7.03 6.58 6.36
CA LEU A 254 7.64 5.39 5.73
C LEU A 254 7.20 4.14 6.49
N PHE A 255 6.42 3.29 5.83
CA PHE A 255 6.03 1.97 6.35
C PHE A 255 7.00 0.91 5.86
N SER A 256 7.35 -0.07 6.70
CA SER A 256 7.95 -1.30 6.20
C SER A 256 6.91 -2.11 5.41
N ASP A 257 7.34 -2.98 4.50
CA ASP A 257 6.55 -4.18 4.20
C ASP A 257 6.49 -5.09 5.46
N ASP A 258 5.66 -6.13 5.48
CA ASP A 258 5.53 -7.03 6.63
C ASP A 258 6.91 -7.55 7.07
N LEU A 259 7.37 -7.21 8.26
CA LEU A 259 8.66 -7.67 8.79
C LEU A 259 8.68 -9.18 9.05
N GLY A 260 7.51 -9.81 9.07
CA GLY A 260 7.43 -11.25 9.03
C GLY A 260 7.80 -11.86 7.66
N MET A 261 7.74 -11.11 6.56
CA MET A 261 7.94 -11.69 5.24
C MET A 261 9.41 -11.93 4.89
N GLY A 262 9.67 -13.08 4.27
CA GLY A 262 10.95 -13.41 3.66
C GLY A 262 12.11 -13.63 4.64
N ALA A 263 13.33 -13.63 4.10
CA ALA A 263 14.58 -13.81 4.84
C ALA A 263 15.05 -12.54 5.56
N ILE A 264 14.21 -11.51 5.72
CA ILE A 264 14.60 -10.28 6.42
C ILE A 264 14.95 -10.54 7.89
N THR A 265 14.37 -11.59 8.48
CA THR A 265 14.63 -12.05 9.84
C THR A 265 15.82 -13.01 9.95
N ASP A 266 16.40 -13.46 8.84
CA ASP A 266 17.50 -14.45 8.86
C ASP A 266 18.79 -13.89 9.47
N GLN A 267 18.86 -12.56 9.64
CA GLN A 267 19.97 -11.84 10.27
C GLN A 267 19.63 -11.35 11.69
N GLY A 268 18.99 -12.18 12.51
CA GLY A 268 18.83 -11.88 13.95
C GLY A 268 17.39 -11.78 14.47
N GLY A 269 16.42 -12.27 13.71
CA GLY A 269 15.02 -12.29 14.12
C GLY A 269 14.27 -10.98 13.80
N ILE A 270 12.99 -10.95 14.15
CA ILE A 270 12.10 -9.83 13.81
C ILE A 270 12.40 -8.60 14.66
N GLY A 271 12.83 -8.78 15.92
CA GLY A 271 13.25 -7.69 16.79
C GLY A 271 14.45 -6.90 16.25
N GLU A 272 15.50 -7.59 15.77
CA GLU A 272 16.67 -6.94 15.18
C GLU A 272 16.34 -6.29 13.83
N ALA A 273 15.51 -6.93 13.00
CA ALA A 273 15.02 -6.35 11.75
C ALA A 273 14.23 -5.05 11.99
N ALA A 274 13.37 -5.02 13.01
CA ALA A 274 12.62 -3.82 13.40
C ALA A 274 13.54 -2.67 13.82
N VAL A 275 14.53 -2.94 14.67
CA VAL A 275 15.52 -1.95 15.10
C VAL A 275 16.30 -1.42 13.90
N ALA A 276 16.75 -2.30 12.99
CA ALA A 276 17.46 -1.93 11.78
C ALA A 276 16.60 -1.08 10.83
N ALA A 277 15.31 -1.40 10.67
CA ALA A 277 14.38 -0.64 9.85
C ALA A 277 14.19 0.79 10.39
N ILE A 278 13.99 0.96 11.70
CA ILE A 278 13.88 2.29 12.32
C ILE A 278 15.18 3.09 12.15
N ARG A 279 16.34 2.44 12.33
CA ARG A 279 17.66 3.06 12.08
C ARG A 279 17.83 3.48 10.62
N ALA A 280 17.32 2.70 9.66
CA ALA A 280 17.39 3.00 8.24
C ALA A 280 16.51 4.18 7.83
N GLY A 281 15.43 4.44 8.56
CA GLY A 281 14.53 5.57 8.31
C GLY A 281 13.04 5.22 8.33
N VAL A 282 12.67 3.96 8.54
CA VAL A 282 11.26 3.54 8.66
C VAL A 282 10.60 4.19 9.88
N ASP A 283 9.34 4.55 9.74
CA ASP A 283 8.53 5.15 10.80
C ASP A 283 7.52 4.16 11.39
N GLY A 284 6.77 3.45 10.53
CA GLY A 284 5.77 2.45 10.94
C GLY A 284 6.19 1.05 10.53
N LEU A 285 6.18 0.11 11.47
CA LEU A 285 6.59 -1.27 11.28
C LEU A 285 5.34 -2.14 11.10
N LEU A 286 5.21 -2.78 9.95
CA LEU A 286 4.16 -3.78 9.74
C LEU A 286 4.61 -5.10 10.35
N VAL A 287 3.81 -5.62 11.27
CA VAL A 287 3.96 -6.96 11.84
C VAL A 287 2.63 -7.66 11.65
N CYS A 288 2.49 -8.36 10.52
CA CYS A 288 1.20 -8.86 10.06
C CYS A 288 0.83 -10.24 10.63
N ARG A 289 1.65 -10.77 11.54
CA ARG A 289 1.51 -12.10 12.15
C ARG A 289 1.22 -12.01 13.65
N HIS A 290 1.29 -13.17 14.31
CA HIS A 290 0.95 -13.43 15.71
C HIS A 290 1.49 -12.38 16.69
N LEU A 291 0.69 -12.12 17.73
CA LEU A 291 1.01 -11.25 18.87
C LEU A 291 2.43 -11.43 19.43
N ASP A 292 2.95 -12.65 19.54
CA ASP A 292 4.29 -12.90 20.08
C ASP A 292 5.38 -12.15 19.28
N ALA A 293 5.23 -12.04 17.97
CA ALA A 293 6.15 -11.29 17.11
C ALA A 293 6.06 -9.77 17.34
N VAL A 294 4.86 -9.27 17.64
CA VAL A 294 4.65 -7.86 18.02
C VAL A 294 5.34 -7.59 19.36
N GLU A 295 5.17 -8.49 20.34
CA GLU A 295 5.80 -8.37 21.66
C GLU A 295 7.34 -8.41 21.55
N GLU A 296 7.90 -9.31 20.74
CA GLU A 296 9.35 -9.39 20.47
C GLU A 296 9.89 -8.08 19.84
N VAL A 297 9.17 -7.53 18.86
CA VAL A 297 9.53 -6.25 18.24
C VAL A 297 9.52 -5.13 19.29
N VAL A 298 8.45 -5.01 20.07
CA VAL A 298 8.32 -3.95 21.08
C VAL A 298 9.40 -4.07 22.16
N GLU A 299 9.71 -5.28 22.62
CA GLU A 299 10.80 -5.52 23.57
C GLU A 299 12.16 -5.11 22.99
N ALA A 300 12.46 -5.48 21.75
CA ALA A 300 13.71 -5.12 21.08
C ALA A 300 13.87 -3.60 20.90
N LEU A 301 12.77 -2.91 20.55
CA LEU A 301 12.75 -1.45 20.43
C LEU A 301 13.04 -0.78 21.79
N HIS A 302 12.40 -1.24 22.86
CA HIS A 302 12.60 -0.69 24.20
C HIS A 302 14.03 -0.92 24.70
N ARG A 303 14.53 -2.16 24.61
CA ARG A 303 15.91 -2.49 24.99
C ARG A 303 16.92 -1.62 24.27
N THR A 304 16.76 -1.45 22.95
CA THR A 304 17.67 -0.61 22.15
C THR A 304 17.55 0.87 22.52
N ALA A 305 16.34 1.37 22.79
CA ALA A 305 16.13 2.77 23.16
C ALA A 305 16.72 3.12 24.53
N ASP A 306 16.69 2.17 25.48
CA ASP A 306 17.31 2.34 26.80
C ASP A 306 18.84 2.41 26.72
N GLU A 307 19.44 1.71 25.76
CA GLU A 307 20.89 1.65 25.55
C GLU A 307 21.43 2.74 24.60
N ASP A 308 20.62 3.21 23.64
CA ASP A 308 21.02 4.17 22.59
C ASP A 308 20.09 5.41 22.55
N PRO A 309 20.50 6.53 23.16
CA PRO A 309 19.70 7.77 23.16
C PRO A 309 19.40 8.35 21.77
N LYS A 310 20.26 8.07 20.77
CA LYS A 310 19.99 8.50 19.38
C LYS A 310 18.87 7.67 18.78
N PHE A 311 18.84 6.37 19.06
CA PHE A 311 17.75 5.49 18.68
C PHE A 311 16.43 5.90 19.33
N ALA A 312 16.42 6.18 20.64
CA ALA A 312 15.24 6.70 21.33
C ALA A 312 14.70 7.99 20.69
N THR A 313 15.59 8.91 20.31
CA THR A 313 15.21 10.14 19.58
C THR A 313 14.61 9.82 18.22
N ARG A 314 15.20 8.87 17.47
CA ARG A 314 14.67 8.42 16.17
C ARG A 314 13.28 7.82 16.31
N CYS A 315 13.03 6.98 17.32
CA CYS A 315 11.72 6.44 17.64
C CYS A 315 10.69 7.53 17.92
N GLN A 316 11.03 8.53 18.73
CA GLN A 316 10.11 9.64 19.01
C GLN A 316 9.75 10.43 17.73
N GLN A 317 10.73 10.67 16.85
CA GLN A 317 10.46 11.32 15.56
C GLN A 317 9.50 10.49 14.69
N SER A 318 9.62 9.16 14.69
CA SER A 318 8.69 8.28 13.99
C SER A 318 7.28 8.36 14.58
N LEU A 319 7.15 8.29 15.92
CA LEU A 319 5.87 8.44 16.62
C LEU A 319 5.20 9.78 16.29
N ASP A 320 5.97 10.88 16.29
CA ASP A 320 5.46 12.20 15.96
C ASP A 320 4.95 12.26 14.50
N ARG A 321 5.66 11.63 13.55
CA ARG A 321 5.21 11.54 12.15
C ARG A 321 3.94 10.71 12.01
N LEU A 322 3.87 9.56 12.66
CA LEU A 322 2.68 8.69 12.66
C LEU A 322 1.48 9.42 13.26
N ALA A 323 1.64 10.07 14.42
CA ALA A 323 0.58 10.84 15.07
C ALA A 323 0.12 12.03 14.19
N ALA A 324 1.05 12.74 13.55
CA ALA A 324 0.72 13.82 12.64
C ALA A 324 -0.04 13.33 11.39
N ALA A 325 0.34 12.18 10.85
CA ALA A 325 -0.34 11.57 9.70
C ALA A 325 -1.74 11.08 10.09
N ALA A 326 -1.87 10.36 11.21
CA ALA A 326 -3.15 9.92 11.72
C ALA A 326 -4.09 11.09 12.08
N GLY A 327 -3.54 12.21 12.59
CA GLY A 327 -4.32 13.42 12.85
C GLY A 327 -4.81 14.16 11.60
N LYS A 328 -4.10 14.03 10.47
CA LYS A 328 -4.56 14.55 9.16
C LYS A 328 -5.59 13.63 8.50
N HIS A 329 -5.58 12.35 8.86
CA HIS A 329 -6.43 11.30 8.32
C HIS A 329 -7.12 10.53 9.45
N PRO A 330 -7.97 11.18 10.26
CA PRO A 330 -8.66 10.48 11.34
C PRO A 330 -9.67 9.47 10.74
N PRO A 331 -9.90 8.31 11.39
CA PRO A 331 -11.00 7.43 11.02
C PRO A 331 -12.34 8.18 11.09
N GLN A 332 -13.14 8.14 10.02
CA GLN A 332 -14.45 8.80 9.94
C GLN A 332 -15.51 7.85 9.36
N PRO A 333 -15.84 6.75 10.06
CA PRO A 333 -16.82 5.78 9.58
C PRO A 333 -18.21 6.41 9.43
N LEU A 334 -18.93 6.03 8.38
CA LEU A 334 -20.34 6.41 8.17
C LEU A 334 -21.28 5.44 8.88
N THR A 335 -22.53 5.84 9.13
CA THR A 335 -23.50 5.01 9.86
C THR A 335 -24.89 5.05 9.22
N GLY A 336 -25.67 3.99 9.40
CA GLY A 336 -27.06 3.90 8.93
C GLY A 336 -27.21 4.09 7.42
N ASP A 337 -28.29 4.73 6.99
CA ASP A 337 -28.63 4.92 5.57
C ASP A 337 -27.51 5.57 4.73
N THR A 338 -26.63 6.37 5.35
CA THR A 338 -25.48 6.98 4.65
C THR A 338 -24.40 5.99 4.30
N LEU A 339 -24.17 4.99 5.16
CA LEU A 339 -23.25 3.89 4.88
C LEU A 339 -23.84 3.00 3.79
N ASP A 340 -25.08 2.55 3.99
CA ASP A 340 -25.77 1.64 3.07
C ASP A 340 -25.92 2.23 1.65
N GLY A 341 -26.15 3.54 1.54
CA GLY A 341 -26.27 4.22 0.26
C GLY A 341 -24.95 4.41 -0.49
N LEU A 342 -23.80 4.34 0.20
CA LEU A 342 -22.48 4.56 -0.41
C LEU A 342 -21.80 3.25 -0.85
N LEU A 343 -21.94 2.17 -0.08
CA LEU A 343 -21.27 0.91 -0.37
C LEU A 343 -21.78 0.32 -1.70
N GLY A 344 -20.89 0.22 -2.70
CA GLY A 344 -21.25 -0.33 -3.99
C GLY A 344 -22.28 0.51 -4.76
N CYS A 345 -22.35 1.82 -4.50
CA CYS A 345 -23.36 2.69 -5.10
C CYS A 345 -23.28 2.69 -6.64
N ALA A 346 -24.38 3.05 -7.30
CA ALA A 346 -24.48 3.01 -8.76
C ALA A 346 -23.40 3.84 -9.48
N GLU A 347 -22.96 4.95 -8.88
CA GLU A 347 -21.88 5.77 -9.41
C GLU A 347 -20.55 5.01 -9.40
N HIS A 348 -20.16 4.42 -8.28
CA HIS A 348 -18.92 3.64 -8.19
C HIS A 348 -18.94 2.43 -9.12
N GLN A 349 -20.07 1.72 -9.19
CA GLN A 349 -20.26 0.59 -10.11
C GLN A 349 -20.13 1.03 -11.57
N ALA A 350 -20.65 2.21 -11.93
CA ALA A 350 -20.49 2.75 -13.28
C ALA A 350 -19.04 3.10 -13.63
N ILE A 351 -18.27 3.64 -12.67
CA ILE A 351 -16.83 3.91 -12.84
C ILE A 351 -16.07 2.58 -13.04
N SER A 352 -16.35 1.57 -12.20
CA SER A 352 -15.72 0.25 -12.33
C SER A 352 -16.07 -0.43 -13.66
N ALA A 353 -17.34 -0.39 -14.07
CA ALA A 353 -17.79 -0.91 -15.36
C ALA A 353 -17.10 -0.20 -16.54
N ARG A 354 -16.92 1.14 -16.46
CA ARG A 354 -16.19 1.90 -17.48
C ARG A 354 -14.74 1.42 -17.60
N LEU A 355 -14.06 1.20 -16.48
CA LEU A 355 -12.70 0.67 -16.46
C LEU A 355 -12.64 -0.75 -17.06
N GLY A 356 -13.61 -1.61 -16.72
CA GLY A 356 -13.72 -2.97 -17.24
C GLY A 356 -14.03 -3.04 -18.74
N ALA A 357 -14.76 -2.07 -19.29
CA ALA A 357 -15.10 -2.03 -20.72
C ALA A 357 -13.91 -1.56 -21.59
N LEU A 358 -13.20 -0.51 -21.16
CA LEU A 358 -11.98 -0.02 -21.83
C LEU A 358 -10.93 -1.14 -21.95
N ALA A 359 -10.84 -1.98 -20.93
CA ALA A 359 -9.98 -3.15 -20.89
C ALA A 359 -10.29 -4.25 -21.93
N GLN A 360 -11.49 -4.25 -22.50
CA GLN A 360 -11.96 -5.18 -23.54
C GLN A 360 -11.98 -4.52 -24.94
N GLY A 361 -11.51 -3.27 -25.07
CA GLY A 361 -11.64 -2.50 -26.31
C GLY A 361 -13.07 -2.06 -26.62
N LEU A 362 -13.98 -2.14 -25.63
CA LEU A 362 -15.36 -1.70 -25.74
C LEU A 362 -15.46 -0.34 -25.05
N ASP A 363 -15.48 0.75 -25.82
CA ASP A 363 -15.81 2.06 -25.24
C ASP A 363 -17.30 2.07 -24.84
N PRO A 364 -17.63 2.17 -23.54
CA PRO A 364 -19.02 2.15 -23.09
C PRO A 364 -19.78 3.43 -23.45
N THR A 365 -19.08 4.50 -23.84
CA THR A 365 -19.68 5.77 -24.27
C THR A 365 -20.13 5.76 -25.73
N LEU A 366 -19.70 4.76 -26.51
CA LEU A 366 -20.19 4.53 -27.87
C LEU A 366 -21.53 3.78 -27.83
N GLY A 367 -22.55 4.40 -28.45
CA GLY A 367 -23.89 3.84 -28.62
C GLY A 367 -23.85 2.49 -29.36
N HIS A 368 -24.94 1.72 -29.23
CA HIS A 368 -25.02 0.33 -29.70
C HIS A 368 -24.67 0.15 -31.20
N ASP A 369 -24.87 1.19 -32.02
CA ASP A 369 -24.60 1.17 -33.47
C ASP A 369 -23.10 1.30 -33.82
N ASP A 370 -22.30 2.04 -33.06
CA ASP A 370 -20.86 2.23 -33.32
C ASP A 370 -20.01 0.99 -32.99
N ARG A 371 -20.51 0.12 -32.10
CA ARG A 371 -19.85 -1.14 -31.71
C ARG A 371 -19.75 -2.14 -32.87
N SER A 372 -20.69 -2.07 -33.82
CA SER A 372 -20.71 -2.95 -34.99
C SER A 372 -19.66 -2.59 -36.06
N GLN A 373 -19.26 -1.31 -36.11
CA GLN A 373 -18.29 -0.81 -37.10
C GLN A 373 -16.83 -0.95 -36.64
N ALA A 374 -16.57 -0.95 -35.33
CA ALA A 374 -15.22 -1.20 -34.79
C ALA A 374 -14.80 -2.67 -34.93
N ALA A 375 -15.73 -3.61 -34.71
CA ALA A 375 -15.46 -5.05 -34.81
C ALA A 375 -15.21 -5.55 -36.25
N THR A 376 -15.75 -4.86 -37.25
CA THR A 376 -15.60 -5.21 -38.68
C THR A 376 -14.31 -4.71 -39.31
N ARG A 377 -13.61 -3.74 -38.69
CA ARG A 377 -12.31 -3.25 -39.18
C ARG A 377 -11.13 -4.15 -38.79
N HIS A 378 -11.28 -5.00 -37.77
CA HIS A 378 -10.19 -5.89 -37.31
C HIS A 378 -10.12 -7.24 -38.06
N SER A 379 -11.09 -7.52 -38.94
CA SER A 379 -11.19 -8.79 -39.67
C SER A 379 -10.89 -8.69 -41.18
N ALA A 380 -10.53 -7.50 -41.69
CA ALA A 380 -10.32 -7.29 -43.13
C ALA A 380 -8.87 -7.43 -43.63
N ASP A 381 -7.85 -7.44 -42.76
CA ASP A 381 -6.44 -7.50 -43.19
C ASP A 381 -5.82 -8.89 -43.01
N LYS A 382 -6.35 -9.90 -43.72
CA LYS A 382 -5.60 -11.13 -44.06
C LYS A 382 -6.08 -11.70 -45.40
N VAL A 383 -5.57 -11.16 -46.50
CA VAL A 383 -5.57 -11.85 -47.80
C VAL A 383 -4.12 -11.90 -48.30
N PRO A 384 -3.53 -13.08 -48.52
CA PRO A 384 -2.21 -13.20 -49.16
C PRO A 384 -2.36 -13.17 -50.69
N PRO A 385 -1.41 -12.60 -51.45
CA PRO A 385 -1.44 -12.73 -52.90
C PRO A 385 -0.85 -14.08 -53.35
N GLN A 386 -1.68 -14.92 -53.95
CA GLN A 386 -1.32 -15.73 -55.13
C GLN A 386 -1.21 -14.75 -56.32
N ASP A 387 -0.36 -14.86 -57.35
CA ASP A 387 0.24 -16.02 -58.00
C ASP A 387 1.34 -15.56 -59.00
N GLN A 388 2.25 -16.48 -59.34
CA GLN A 388 2.93 -16.68 -60.65
C GLN A 388 3.87 -15.62 -61.27
N ALA A 389 5.15 -15.98 -61.34
CA ALA A 389 5.89 -16.18 -62.60
C ALA A 389 7.06 -17.18 -62.37
#